data_AF-A0A7S1LA41-F1
#
_entry.id   AF-A0A7S1LA41-F1
#
_cell.length_a   1.000
_cell.length_b   1.000
_cell.length_c   1.000
_cell.angle_alpha   90.00
_cell.angle_beta   90.00
_cell.angle_gamma   90.00
#
_symmetry.space_group_name_H-M   'P 1'
#
loop_
_entity.id
_entity.type
_entity.pdbx_description
1 polymer ?
#
loop_
_entity_poly.entity_id
_entity_poly.type
_entity_poly.pdbx_seq_one_letter_code
_entity_poly.pdbx_strand_id
1 'polypeptide(L)'
;EELGPGLLSGGSPAVRLWRLDPAAAIVEEGRQRALEQVAQGTSLRHLPARHRADPEVVLAAAERSVAQLQHAAHEVLASEEVMVRAMRKNVLARCYASRELWSSRSFVLQVVQLDGLLLECAP
;
A
#
# COMPACT_ATOMS: atom_id res chain seq x y z
N GLU A 1 28.87 -35.73 3.42
CA GLU A 1 28.66 -35.50 4.86
C GLU A 1 29.58 -34.39 5.32
N GLU A 2 29.07 -33.56 6.23
CA GLU A 2 29.78 -32.69 7.19
C GLU A 2 30.43 -31.36 6.73
N LEU A 3 29.77 -30.27 7.19
CA LEU A 3 30.31 -29.04 7.83
C LEU A 3 31.06 -27.96 7.00
N GLY A 4 30.59 -26.71 7.11
CA GLY A 4 31.26 -25.47 6.63
C GLY A 4 32.44 -25.04 7.53
N PRO A 5 32.82 -23.75 7.64
CA PRO A 5 32.44 -22.51 6.94
C PRO A 5 33.68 -21.74 6.37
N GLY A 6 33.50 -20.60 5.68
CA GLY A 6 34.69 -19.82 5.27
C GLY A 6 34.45 -18.60 4.38
N LEU A 7 34.17 -17.49 5.04
CA LEU A 7 34.06 -16.10 4.61
C LEU A 7 35.07 -15.59 3.54
N LEU A 8 34.57 -14.69 2.68
CA LEU A 8 35.20 -13.50 2.04
C LEU A 8 35.78 -13.53 0.61
N SER A 9 35.10 -12.72 -0.22
CA SER A 9 35.63 -11.60 -1.00
C SER A 9 36.21 -11.84 -2.40
N GLY A 10 35.64 -11.12 -3.38
CA GLY A 10 36.37 -10.67 -4.56
C GLY A 10 35.52 -10.59 -5.83
N GLY A 11 35.13 -9.37 -6.24
CA GLY A 11 34.62 -9.11 -7.60
C GLY A 11 33.65 -7.94 -7.75
N SER A 12 34.15 -6.73 -8.00
CA SER A 12 33.43 -5.72 -8.79
C SER A 12 33.35 -6.18 -10.26
N PRO A 13 32.58 -5.57 -11.21
CA PRO A 13 31.91 -4.26 -11.20
C PRO A 13 30.55 -4.27 -11.96
N ALA A 14 30.08 -3.09 -12.38
CA ALA A 14 29.34 -2.84 -13.62
C ALA A 14 27.83 -2.48 -13.51
N VAL A 15 27.63 -1.16 -13.48
CA VAL A 15 26.70 -0.36 -14.30
C VAL A 15 25.20 -0.69 -14.29
N ARG A 16 24.43 0.29 -13.80
CA ARG A 16 23.56 1.14 -14.63
C ARG A 16 23.27 2.43 -13.86
N LEU A 17 23.96 3.51 -14.23
CA LEU A 17 23.62 4.87 -13.77
C LEU A 17 22.32 5.28 -14.45
N TRP A 18 21.20 5.12 -13.75
CA TRP A 18 19.92 5.70 -14.17
C TRP A 18 20.03 7.23 -14.09
N ARG A 19 19.84 7.91 -15.23
CA ARG A 19 19.42 9.31 -15.22
C ARG A 19 18.03 9.33 -14.60
N LEU A 20 17.95 9.60 -13.30
CA LEU A 20 16.69 9.87 -12.64
C LEU A 20 16.17 11.21 -13.18
N ASP A 21 14.96 11.20 -13.75
CA ASP A 21 14.24 12.44 -14.03
C ASP A 21 14.13 13.21 -12.70
N PRO A 22 14.63 14.45 -12.60
CA PRO A 22 14.70 15.16 -11.33
C PRO A 22 13.30 15.39 -10.72
N ALA A 23 12.27 15.51 -11.56
CA ALA A 23 10.88 15.57 -11.11
C ALA A 23 10.40 14.25 -10.50
N ALA A 24 10.77 13.10 -11.09
CA ALA A 24 10.46 11.79 -10.54
C ALA A 24 11.23 11.55 -9.23
N ALA A 25 12.50 11.99 -9.15
CA ALA A 25 13.29 11.92 -7.92
C ALA A 25 12.65 12.71 -6.76
N ILE A 26 12.16 13.93 -7.02
CA ILE A 26 11.48 14.75 -5.99
C ILE A 26 10.17 14.09 -5.54
N VAL A 27 9.42 13.46 -6.45
CA VAL A 27 8.19 12.72 -6.10
C VAL A 27 8.51 11.49 -5.26
N GLU A 28 9.52 10.71 -5.63
CA GLU A 28 9.96 9.52 -4.87
C GLU A 28 10.52 9.89 -3.50
N GLU A 29 11.31 10.96 -3.37
CA GLU A 29 11.76 11.48 -2.07
C GLU A 29 10.60 11.93 -1.19
N GLY A 30 9.59 12.58 -1.78
CA GLY A 30 8.37 12.97 -1.08
C GLY A 30 7.59 11.75 -0.59
N ARG A 31 7.45 10.71 -1.41
CA ARG A 31 6.80 9.44 -1.01
C ARG A 31 7.58 8.75 0.10
N GLN A 32 8.90 8.65 -0.03
CA GLN A 32 9.75 7.99 0.94
C GLN A 32 9.67 8.65 2.33
N ARG A 33 9.72 9.98 2.38
CA ARG A 33 9.51 10.72 3.64
C ARG A 33 8.13 10.47 4.25
N ALA A 34 7.09 10.43 3.42
CA ALA A 34 5.74 10.14 3.90
C ALA A 34 5.64 8.71 4.47
N LEU A 35 6.26 7.72 3.82
CA LEU A 35 6.33 6.34 4.31
C LEU A 35 7.07 6.25 5.65
N GLU A 36 8.19 6.96 5.80
CA GLU A 36 8.92 7.05 7.07
C GLU A 36 8.08 7.69 8.18
N GLN A 37 7.38 8.78 7.88
CA GLN A 37 6.47 9.42 8.82
C GLN A 37 5.36 8.47 9.27
N VAL A 38 4.74 7.74 8.33
CA VAL A 38 3.74 6.71 8.64
C VAL A 38 4.33 5.59 9.49
N ALA A 39 5.54 5.12 9.18
CA ALA A 39 6.25 4.11 9.95
C ALA A 39 6.53 4.57 11.39
N GLN A 40 6.82 5.85 11.59
CA GLN A 40 6.98 6.48 12.90
C GLN A 40 5.64 6.71 13.64
N GLY A 41 4.50 6.42 13.02
CA GLY A 41 3.17 6.54 13.61
C GLY A 41 2.42 7.82 13.26
N THR A 42 2.89 8.59 12.29
CA THR A 42 2.15 9.74 11.77
C THR A 42 0.86 9.27 11.10
N SER A 43 -0.27 9.84 11.51
CA SER A 43 -1.57 9.56 10.89
C SER A 43 -1.68 10.24 9.52
N LEU A 44 -2.33 9.55 8.56
CA LEU A 44 -2.62 10.10 7.22
C LEU A 44 -3.27 11.49 7.26
N ARG A 45 -4.09 11.81 8.27
CA ARG A 45 -4.75 13.12 8.39
C ARG A 45 -3.77 14.30 8.52
N HIS A 46 -2.55 14.05 9.00
CA HIS A 46 -1.51 15.06 9.13
C HIS A 46 -0.62 15.15 7.88
N LEU A 47 -0.77 14.24 6.93
CA LEU A 47 -0.05 14.28 5.67
C LEU A 47 -0.79 15.16 4.64
N PRO A 48 -0.04 15.85 3.75
CA PRO A 48 -0.65 16.60 2.67
C PRO A 48 -1.47 15.69 1.74
N ALA A 49 -2.48 16.27 1.10
CA ALA A 49 -3.47 15.54 0.29
C ALA A 49 -2.83 14.61 -0.76
N ARG A 50 -1.71 15.02 -1.37
CA ARG A 50 -0.95 14.20 -2.33
C ARG A 50 -0.53 12.83 -1.78
N HIS A 51 -0.18 12.73 -0.50
CA HIS A 51 0.22 11.46 0.13
C HIS A 51 -0.99 10.65 0.60
N ARG A 52 -2.12 11.31 0.86
CA ARG A 52 -3.41 10.62 1.10
C ARG A 52 -4.01 10.05 -0.19
N ALA A 53 -3.58 10.55 -1.33
CA ALA A 53 -3.90 10.02 -2.65
C ALA A 53 -2.84 9.05 -3.20
N ASP A 54 -1.75 8.81 -2.45
CA ASP A 54 -0.71 7.86 -2.84
C ASP A 54 -1.09 6.47 -2.32
N PRO A 55 -1.28 5.47 -3.20
CA PRO A 55 -1.75 4.15 -2.80
C PRO A 55 -0.77 3.42 -1.87
N GLU A 56 0.54 3.58 -2.07
CA GLU A 56 1.55 2.89 -1.26
C GLU A 56 1.65 3.51 0.14
N VAL A 57 1.54 4.85 0.25
CA VAL A 57 1.48 5.52 1.56
C VAL A 57 0.20 5.14 2.32
N VAL A 58 -0.93 5.10 1.62
CA VAL A 58 -2.23 4.71 2.23
C VAL A 58 -2.20 3.26 2.70
N LEU A 59 -1.67 2.33 1.90
CA LEU A 59 -1.53 0.94 2.28
C LEU A 59 -0.61 0.77 3.50
N ALA A 60 0.56 1.42 3.51
CA ALA A 60 1.47 1.39 4.66
C ALA A 60 0.79 1.92 5.95
N ALA A 61 -0.05 2.93 5.83
CA ALA A 61 -0.80 3.47 6.96
C ALA A 61 -1.94 2.53 7.41
N ALA A 62 -2.62 1.90 6.47
CA ALA A 62 -3.68 0.92 6.72
C ALA A 62 -3.14 -0.34 7.39
N GLU A 63 -1.91 -0.78 7.06
CA GLU A 63 -1.23 -1.90 7.72
C GLU A 63 -1.03 -1.64 9.21
N ARG A 64 -0.76 -0.39 9.61
CA ARG A 64 -0.65 -0.01 11.02
C ARG A 64 -2.00 0.10 11.70
N SER A 65 -2.96 0.70 11.01
CA SER A 65 -4.33 0.81 11.50
C SER A 65 -5.26 1.04 10.32
N VAL A 66 -6.16 0.08 10.11
CA VAL A 66 -7.18 0.13 9.05
C VAL A 66 -8.06 1.38 9.14
N ALA A 67 -8.23 1.94 10.34
CA ALA A 67 -8.95 3.18 10.55
C ALA A 67 -8.30 4.39 9.85
N GLN A 68 -7.05 4.30 9.42
CA GLN A 68 -6.42 5.36 8.63
C GLN A 68 -7.03 5.50 7.23
N LEU A 69 -7.64 4.44 6.69
CA LEU A 69 -8.33 4.49 5.40
C LEU A 69 -9.42 5.56 5.36
N GLN A 70 -10.04 5.91 6.49
CA GLN A 70 -11.02 7.01 6.58
C GLN A 70 -10.47 8.37 6.13
N HIS A 71 -9.15 8.54 6.13
CA HIS A 71 -8.47 9.77 5.73
C HIS A 71 -7.84 9.67 4.33
N ALA A 72 -7.89 8.51 3.69
CA ALA A 72 -7.40 8.33 2.33
C ALA A 72 -8.27 9.11 1.33
N ALA A 73 -7.69 9.45 0.18
CA ALA A 73 -8.44 10.05 -0.90
C ALA A 73 -9.48 9.06 -1.44
N HIS A 74 -10.63 9.58 -1.86
CA HIS A 74 -11.72 8.78 -2.43
C HIS A 74 -11.24 7.94 -3.63
N GLU A 75 -10.37 8.49 -4.47
CA GLU A 75 -9.78 7.80 -5.63
C GLU A 75 -9.04 6.52 -5.23
N VAL A 76 -8.36 6.53 -4.07
CA VAL A 76 -7.64 5.36 -3.54
C VAL A 76 -8.62 4.33 -2.97
N LEU A 77 -9.67 4.79 -2.26
CA LEU A 77 -10.74 3.93 -1.73
C LEU A 77 -11.67 3.37 -2.82
N ALA A 78 -11.67 3.99 -4.00
CA ALA A 78 -12.35 3.52 -5.20
C ALA A 78 -11.45 2.68 -6.11
N SER A 79 -10.19 2.45 -5.73
CA SER A 79 -9.29 1.56 -6.45
C SER A 79 -9.48 0.12 -6.00
N GLU A 80 -9.87 -0.74 -6.94
CA GLU A 80 -10.04 -2.18 -6.75
C GLU A 80 -8.76 -2.82 -6.22
N GLU A 81 -7.61 -2.52 -6.84
CA GLU A 81 -6.31 -3.10 -6.46
C GLU A 81 -5.93 -2.74 -5.02
N VAL A 82 -6.07 -1.47 -4.65
CA VAL A 82 -5.71 -0.99 -3.31
C VAL A 82 -6.62 -1.62 -2.27
N MET A 83 -7.93 -1.62 -2.51
CA MET A 83 -8.88 -2.16 -1.55
C MET A 83 -8.75 -3.68 -1.40
N VAL A 84 -8.46 -4.41 -2.47
CA VAL A 84 -8.14 -5.84 -2.39
C VAL A 84 -6.87 -6.08 -1.58
N ARG A 85 -5.80 -5.31 -1.81
CA ARG A 85 -4.56 -5.41 -1.03
C ARG A 85 -4.80 -5.09 0.45
N ALA A 86 -5.58 -4.06 0.74
CA ALA A 86 -5.94 -3.69 2.11
C ALA A 86 -6.79 -4.79 2.80
N MET A 87 -7.77 -5.36 2.11
CA MET A 87 -8.62 -6.45 2.65
C MET A 87 -7.85 -7.74 2.88
N ARG A 88 -6.87 -8.07 2.03
CA ARG A 88 -5.96 -9.20 2.26
C ARG A 88 -5.18 -9.08 3.57
N LYS A 89 -4.90 -7.86 4.01
CA LYS A 89 -4.18 -7.59 5.26
C LYS A 89 -5.14 -7.50 6.45
N ASN A 90 -6.27 -6.83 6.27
CA ASN A 90 -7.27 -6.66 7.31
C ASN A 90 -8.67 -6.61 6.69
N VAL A 91 -9.50 -7.60 7.05
CA VAL A 91 -10.89 -7.73 6.60
C VAL A 91 -11.71 -6.46 6.86
N LEU A 92 -11.40 -5.70 7.92
CA LEU A 92 -12.07 -4.44 8.25
C LEU A 92 -11.86 -3.34 7.20
N ALA A 93 -10.90 -3.47 6.28
CA ALA A 93 -10.71 -2.52 5.18
C ALA A 93 -11.95 -2.44 4.28
N ARG A 94 -12.74 -3.51 4.24
CA ARG A 94 -14.03 -3.60 3.53
C ARG A 94 -15.00 -2.45 3.85
N CYS A 95 -14.98 -1.94 5.09
CA CYS A 95 -15.86 -0.86 5.53
C CYS A 95 -15.50 0.51 4.91
N TYR A 96 -14.33 0.62 4.29
CA TYR A 96 -13.84 1.85 3.67
C TYR A 96 -13.84 1.81 2.15
N ALA A 97 -14.11 0.65 1.53
CA ALA A 97 -14.26 0.56 0.09
C ALA A 97 -15.45 1.41 -0.36
N SER A 98 -15.27 2.14 -1.47
CA SER A 98 -16.32 2.95 -2.06
C SER A 98 -17.54 2.10 -2.47
N ARG A 99 -18.73 2.71 -2.52
CA ARG A 99 -19.96 2.02 -2.93
C ARG A 99 -19.90 1.63 -4.41
N GLU A 100 -19.19 2.40 -5.21
CA GLU A 100 -18.92 2.16 -6.61
C GLU A 100 -18.18 0.84 -6.81
N LEU A 101 -17.19 0.54 -5.96
CA LEU A 101 -16.49 -0.77 -5.98
C LEU A 101 -17.43 -1.91 -5.62
N TRP A 102 -18.24 -1.77 -4.58
CA TRP A 102 -19.22 -2.80 -4.19
C TRP A 102 -20.29 -3.05 -5.26
N SER A 103 -20.57 -2.05 -6.10
CA SER A 103 -21.46 -2.21 -7.25
C SER A 103 -20.80 -2.93 -8.43
N SER A 104 -19.48 -3.06 -8.43
CA SER A 104 -18.74 -3.77 -9.47
C SER A 104 -18.74 -5.27 -9.22
N ARG A 105 -19.31 -6.02 -10.18
CA ARG A 105 -19.31 -7.48 -10.14
C ARG A 105 -17.90 -8.08 -10.11
N SER A 106 -16.93 -7.49 -10.82
CA SER A 106 -15.54 -8.00 -10.84
C SER A 106 -14.90 -7.92 -9.46
N PHE A 107 -15.14 -6.81 -8.77
CA PHE A 107 -14.63 -6.56 -7.43
C PHE A 107 -15.26 -7.51 -6.42
N VAL A 108 -16.60 -7.62 -6.41
CA VAL A 108 -17.32 -8.52 -5.50
C VAL A 108 -16.86 -9.97 -5.68
N LEU A 109 -16.69 -10.44 -6.93
CA LEU A 109 -16.18 -11.79 -7.19
C LEU A 109 -14.77 -12.00 -6.64
N GLN A 110 -13.88 -11.02 -6.77
CA GLN A 110 -12.54 -11.10 -6.18
C GLN A 110 -12.59 -11.13 -4.66
N VAL A 111 -13.41 -10.27 -4.05
CA VAL A 111 -13.58 -10.24 -2.60
C VAL A 111 -14.11 -11.58 -2.06
N VAL A 112 -15.09 -12.18 -2.73
CA VAL A 112 -15.61 -13.51 -2.39
C VAL A 112 -14.56 -14.60 -2.52
N GLN A 113 -13.71 -14.53 -3.55
CA GLN A 113 -12.61 -15.48 -3.72
C GLN A 113 -11.52 -15.31 -2.65
N LEU A 114 -11.35 -14.10 -2.11
CA LEU A 114 -10.40 -13.83 -1.02
C LEU A 114 -10.90 -14.41 0.30
N ASP A 115 -12.12 -14.04 0.69
CA ASP A 115 -12.78 -14.56 1.89
C ASP A 115 -14.29 -14.26 1.81
N GLY A 116 -15.12 -15.30 1.89
CA GLY A 116 -16.58 -15.16 1.91
C GLY A 116 -17.08 -14.30 3.08
N LEU A 117 -16.32 -14.20 4.18
CA LEU A 117 -16.65 -13.36 5.34
C LEU A 117 -16.55 -11.86 5.03
N LEU A 118 -15.85 -11.47 3.95
CA LEU A 118 -15.78 -10.07 3.53
C LEU A 118 -17.15 -9.54 3.08
N LEU A 119 -18.10 -10.39 2.69
CA LEU A 119 -19.45 -10.00 2.30
C LEU A 119 -20.39 -9.66 3.47
N GLU A 120 -20.07 -10.06 4.70
CA GLU A 120 -20.97 -9.96 5.85
C GLU A 120 -21.35 -8.50 6.21
N CYS A 121 -20.67 -7.50 5.65
CA CYS A 121 -20.96 -6.07 5.81
C CYS A 121 -20.79 -5.26 4.51
N ALA A 122 -20.97 -5.89 3.34
CA ALA A 122 -21.12 -5.13 2.09
C ALA A 122 -22.40 -4.27 2.18
N PRO A 123 -22.38 -3.00 1.74
CA PRO A 123 -23.54 -2.09 1.80
C PRO A 123 -24.71 -2.54 0.91
#